data_AF-A0A971I6S2-F1
#
_entry.id   AF-A0A971I6S2-F1
#
_cell.length_a   1.000
_cell.length_b   1.000
_cell.length_c   1.000
_cell.angle_alpha   90.00
_cell.angle_beta   90.00
_cell.angle_gamma   90.00
#
_symmetry.space_group_name_H-M   'P 1'
#
loop_
_entity.id
_entity.type
_entity.pdbx_description
1 polymer ?
#
loop_
_entity_poly.entity_id
_entity_poly.type
_entity_poly.pdbx_seq_one_letter_code
_entity_poly.pdbx_strand_id
1 'polypeptide(L)' 'MLNTLVEFKNTVVKKFGPVLGYAILVVGGLAVLSVLGFLLKSLIKLAIALAIGAILVFGAIKLYEILGSKNTA' A
#
# COMPACT_ATOMS: atom_id res chain seq x y z
N MET A 1 27.13 7.54 2.36
CA MET A 1 25.65 7.54 2.44
C MET A 1 25.11 8.47 3.52
N LEU A 2 25.52 8.31 4.79
CA LEU A 2 25.14 9.25 5.87
C LEU A 2 25.57 10.70 5.58
N ASN A 3 26.78 10.92 5.04
CA ASN A 3 27.23 12.26 4.62
C ASN A 3 26.31 12.91 3.59
N THR A 4 25.81 12.15 2.61
CA THR A 4 24.89 12.64 1.58
C THR A 4 23.55 13.08 2.17
N LEU A 5 23.02 12.31 3.13
CA LEU A 5 21.80 12.67 3.87
C LEU A 5 21.97 13.94 4.71
N VAL A 6 23.14 14.10 5.35
CA VAL A 6 23.47 15.28 6.13
C VAL A 6 23.67 16.52 5.24
N GLU A 7 24.32 16.37 4.09
CA GLU A 7 24.47 17.44 3.10
C GLU A 7 23.14 17.86 2.49
N PHE A 8 22.26 16.90 2.20
CA PHE A 8 20.90 17.18 1.72
C PHE A 8 20.10 17.95 2.76
N LYS A 9 20.12 17.49 4.02
CA LYS A 9 19.51 18.20 5.16
C LYS A 9 20.03 19.64 5.25
N ASN A 10 21.34 19.82 5.22
CA ASN A 10 21.98 21.13 5.33
C ASN A 10 21.66 22.03 4.14
N THR A 11 21.50 21.48 2.94
CA THR A 11 21.10 22.22 1.73
C THR A 11 19.67 22.72 1.84
N VAL A 12 18.74 21.87 2.28
CA VAL A 12 17.33 22.24 2.49
C VAL A 12 17.21 23.31 3.59
N VAL A 13 17.93 23.11 4.70
CA VAL A 13 17.95 24.07 5.82
C VAL A 13 18.60 25.40 5.43
N LYS A 14 19.66 25.40 4.62
CA LYS A 14 20.27 26.64 4.10
C LYS A 14 19.36 27.39 3.13
N LYS A 15 18.58 26.68 2.31
CA LYS A 15 17.76 27.29 1.25
C LYS A 15 16.45 27.89 1.78
N PHE A 16 15.84 27.25 2.78
CA PHE A 16 14.56 27.68 3.35
C PHE A 16 14.69 28.30 4.75
N GLY A 17 15.89 28.32 5.32
CA GLY A 17 16.14 28.74 6.69
C GLY A 17 15.86 27.63 7.72
N PRO A 18 16.32 27.79 8.98
CA PRO A 18 16.21 26.75 10.00
C PRO A 18 14.78 26.31 10.25
N VAL A 19 13.85 27.26 10.43
CA VAL A 19 12.47 26.93 10.81
C VAL A 19 11.73 26.19 9.69
N LEU A 20 11.70 26.75 8.48
CA LEU A 20 10.97 26.15 7.35
C LEU A 20 11.67 24.90 6.80
N GLY A 21 13.01 24.90 6.79
CA GLY A 21 13.79 23.76 6.32
C GLY A 21 13.55 22.50 7.15
N TYR A 22 13.56 22.61 8.49
CA TYR A 22 13.24 21.48 9.36
C TYR A 22 11.75 21.10 9.27
N ALA A 23 10.84 22.07 9.16
CA ALA A 23 9.41 21.77 8.99
C ALA A 23 9.15 20.92 7.73
N ILE A 24 9.74 21.29 6.58
CA ILE A 24 9.62 20.53 5.32
C ILE A 24 10.20 19.13 5.46
N LEU A 25 11.34 18.98 6.13
CA LEU A 25 11.96 17.66 6.33
C LEU A 25 11.11 16.75 7.22
N VAL A 26 10.53 17.28 8.29
CA VAL A 26 9.65 16.52 9.18
C VAL A 26 8.35 16.13 8.47
N VAL A 27 7.70 17.08 7.81
CA VAL A 27 6.46 16.83 7.05
C VAL A 27 6.72 15.86 5.89
N GLY A 28 7.83 16.03 5.16
CA GLY A 28 8.24 15.13 4.10
C GLY A 28 8.49 13.71 4.63
N GLY A 29 9.16 13.58 5.78
CA GLY A 29 9.35 12.28 6.44
C GLY A 29 8.02 11.62 6.83
N LEU A 30 7.10 12.38 7.43
CA LEU A 30 5.76 11.90 7.79
C LEU A 30 4.94 11.48 6.57
N ALA A 31 5.05 12.21 5.46
CA ALA A 31 4.39 11.86 4.20
C ALA A 31 4.91 10.53 3.66
N VAL A 32 6.23 10.31 3.67
CA VAL A 32 6.84 9.04 3.23
C VAL A 32 6.39 7.88 4.12
N LEU A 33 6.38 8.07 5.45
CA LEU A 33 5.86 7.09 6.41
C LEU A 33 4.38 6.75 6.14
N SER A 34 3.56 7.75 5.83
CA SER A 34 2.15 7.56 5.50
C SER A 34 1.95 6.75 4.22
N VAL A 35 2.75 7.04 3.18
CA VAL A 35 2.73 6.30 1.91
C VAL A 35 3.15 4.86 2.10
N LEU A 36 4.23 4.60 2.87
CA LEU A 36 4.68 3.25 3.20
C LEU A 36 3.59 2.44 3.93
N GLY A 37 2.96 3.05 4.94
CA GLY A 37 1.84 2.42 5.66
C GLY A 37 0.64 2.14 4.75
N PHE A 38 0.33 3.05 3.83
CA PHE A 38 -0.73 2.86 2.85
C PHE A 38 -0.44 1.72 1.88
N LEU A 39 0.80 1.62 1.36
CA LEU A 39 1.24 0.53 0.49
C LEU A 39 1.08 -0.83 1.18
N LEU A 40 1.53 -0.96 2.43
CA LEU A 40 1.38 -2.18 3.22
C LEU A 40 -0.09 -2.57 3.40
N LYS A 41 -0.96 -1.61 3.76
CA LYS A 41 -2.40 -1.88 3.85
C LYS A 41 -3.02 -2.26 2.51
N SER A 42 -2.58 -1.63 1.42
CA SER A 42 -3.06 -1.91 0.07
C SER A 42 -2.72 -3.34 -0.36
N LEU A 43 -1.49 -3.79 -0.12
CA LEU A 43 -1.07 -5.17 -0.41
C LEU A 43 -1.91 -6.20 0.35
N ILE A 44 -2.19 -5.95 1.63
CA ILE A 44 -3.04 -6.85 2.43
C ILE A 44 -4.46 -6.88 1.89
N LYS A 45 -5.04 -5.72 1.54
CA LYS A 45 -6.38 -5.67 0.92
C LYS A 45 -6.42 -6.41 -0.42
N LEU A 46 -5.37 -6.29 -1.23
CA LEU A 46 -5.26 -6.99 -2.50
C LEU A 46 -5.23 -8.51 -2.30
N ALA A 47 -4.46 -8.99 -1.31
CA ALA A 47 -4.40 -10.41 -0.97
C ALA A 47 -5.76 -10.94 -0.48
N ILE A 48 -6.47 -10.18 0.36
CA ILE A 48 -7.81 -10.54 0.83
C ILE A 48 -8.81 -10.56 -0.33
N ALA A 49 -8.79 -9.55 -1.21
CA ALA A 49 -9.66 -9.50 -2.37
C ALA A 49 -9.42 -10.69 -3.31
N LEU A 50 -8.15 -11.08 -3.49
CA LEU A 50 -7.78 -12.25 -4.29
C LEU A 50 -8.26 -13.55 -3.64
N ALA A 51 -8.14 -13.68 -2.32
CA ALA A 51 -8.63 -14.85 -1.59
C ALA A 51 -10.16 -14.98 -1.67
N ILE A 52 -10.89 -13.87 -1.48
CA ILE A 52 -12.36 -13.85 -1.61
C ILE A 52 -12.78 -14.17 -3.05
N GLY A 53 -12.09 -13.60 -4.05
CA GLY A 53 -12.34 -13.90 -5.45
C GLY A 53 -12.17 -15.39 -5.77
N ALA A 54 -11.11 -16.01 -5.28
CA ALA A 54 -10.88 -17.44 -5.45
C ALA A 54 -12.00 -18.30 -4.82
N ILE A 55 -12.43 -17.96 -3.61
CA ILE A 55 -13.54 -18.65 -2.91
C ILE A 55 -14.85 -18.50 -3.69
N LEU A 56 -15.15 -17.29 -4.18
CA LEU A 56 -16.35 -17.03 -4.98
C LEU A 56 -16.37 -17.81 -6.29
N VAL A 57 -15.24 -17.84 -7.01
CA VAL A 57 -15.11 -18.60 -8.26
C VAL A 57 -15.27 -20.10 -8.00
N PHE A 58 -14.59 -20.63 -6.99
CA PHE A 58 -14.69 -22.05 -6.64
C PHE A 58 -16.11 -22.42 -6.17
N GLY A 59 -16.74 -21.57 -5.36
CA GLY A 59 -18.13 -21.74 -4.93
C GLY A 59 -19.13 -21.67 -6.08
N ALA A 60 -18.95 -20.74 -7.02
CA ALA A 60 -19.79 -20.61 -8.21
C ALA A 60 -19.69 -21.84 -9.12
N ILE A 61 -18.48 -22.36 -9.36
CA ILE A 61 -18.27 -23.58 -10.15
C ILE A 61 -18.97 -24.78 -9.50
N LYS A 62 -18.79 -24.99 -8.19
CA LYS A 62 -19.44 -26.08 -7.47
C LYS A 62 -20.96 -25.97 -7.47
N LEU A 63 -21.50 -24.75 -7.32
CA LEU A 63 -22.94 -24.49 -7.43
C LEU A 63 -23.46 -24.81 -8.83
N TYR A 64 -22.70 -24.46 -9.87
CA TYR A 64 -23.06 -24.75 -11.25
C TYR A 64 -23.06 -26.25 -11.54
N GLU A 65 -22.09 -27.01 -11.01
CA GLU A 65 -22.07 -28.47 -11.06
C GLU A 65 -23.29 -29.09 -10.38
N ILE A 66 -23.64 -28.61 -9.18
CA ILE A 66 -24.80 -29.12 -8.43
C ILE A 66 -26.12 -28.78 -9.14
N LEU A 67 -26.25 -27.58 -9.71
CA LEU A 67 -27.45 -27.19 -10.45
C LEU A 67 -27.56 -27.91 -11.81
N GLY A 68 -26.44 -28.07 -12.52
CA GLY A 68 -26.37 -28.78 -13.79
C GLY A 68 -26.64 -30.28 -13.64
N SER A 69 -26.15 -30.89 -12.56
CA SER A 69 -26.41 -32.30 -12.24
C SER A 69 -27.89 -32.58 -11.94
N LYS A 70 -28.69 -31.56 -11.59
CA LYS A 70 -30.13 -31.71 -11.33
C LYS A 70 -31.00 -31.61 -12.59
N ASN A 71 -30.42 -31.22 -13.73
CA ASN A 71 -31.12 -31.09 -15.01
C ASN A 71 -30.97 -32.34 -15.92
N THR A 72 -30.40 -33.43 -15.39
CA THR A 72 -30.24 -34.72 -16.06
C THR A 72 -30.75 -35.87 -15.18
N ALA A 73 -31.91 -35.67 -14.54
CA ALA A 73 -32.68 -36.71 -13.85
C ALA A 73 -34.15 -36.59 -14.25
#